data_AF-A0A1D1Y5I7-F1
#
_entry.id   AF-A0A1D1Y5I7-F1
#
_cell.length_a   1.000
_cell.length_b   1.000
_cell.length_c   1.000
_cell.angle_alpha   90.00
_cell.angle_beta   90.00
_cell.angle_gamma   90.00
#
_symmetry.space_group_name_H-M   'P 1'
#
loop_
_entity.id
_entity.type
_entity.pdbx_description
1 polymer ?
#
loop_
_entity_poly.entity_id
_entity_poly.type
_entity_poly.pdbx_seq_one_letter_code
_entity_poly.pdbx_strand_id
1 'polypeptide(L)'
;MSTNHLPLEPAPAWYWQLPVEQAGRFFPQQHYHHRPQPLQLPAEGSGDREHLFEKPLTPSDVGKLNRLVIPKQHAERYFPLDGDSGEKGLLLSFEDESGKAWRFRYSYWTSSQSYVLTKGWSRFV
;
A
#
# COMPACT_ATOMS: atom_id res chain seq x y z
N MET A 1 -58.26 -7.26 -13.91
CA MET A 1 -57.41 -7.98 -12.95
C MET A 1 -56.28 -7.04 -12.57
N SER A 2 -56.32 -6.55 -11.33
CA SER A 2 -55.19 -5.89 -10.67
C SER A 2 -53.95 -6.77 -10.72
N THR A 3 -52.77 -6.19 -10.87
CA THR A 3 -51.90 -5.87 -9.71
C THR A 3 -50.63 -5.18 -10.19
N ASN A 4 -50.37 -4.02 -9.58
CA ASN A 4 -49.07 -3.38 -9.49
C ASN A 4 -48.02 -4.36 -8.93
N HIS A 5 -46.76 -4.17 -9.31
CA HIS A 5 -45.61 -3.92 -8.43
C HIS A 5 -44.30 -4.28 -9.15
N LEU A 6 -43.56 -3.25 -9.58
CA LEU A 6 -42.11 -3.35 -9.81
C LEU A 6 -41.39 -3.11 -8.47
N PRO A 7 -40.31 -3.86 -8.15
CA PRO A 7 -39.45 -3.57 -7.01
C PRO A 7 -38.34 -2.55 -7.35
N LEU A 8 -37.83 -1.95 -6.28
CA LEU A 8 -36.96 -0.78 -6.17
C LEU A 8 -35.47 -1.02 -6.50
N GLU A 9 -34.87 -0.01 -7.18
CA GLU A 9 -33.54 0.66 -6.98
C GLU A 9 -32.21 -0.15 -6.87
N PRO A 10 -31.01 0.48 -7.04
CA PRO A 10 -30.70 1.85 -7.47
C PRO A 10 -29.72 1.94 -8.66
N ALA A 11 -29.84 3.01 -9.45
CA ALA A 11 -28.81 3.42 -10.40
C ALA A 11 -27.67 4.19 -9.69
N PRO A 12 -26.40 4.02 -10.10
CA PRO A 12 -25.26 4.66 -9.45
C PRO A 12 -25.30 6.19 -9.58
N ALA A 13 -25.12 6.84 -8.43
CA ALA A 13 -25.03 8.28 -8.25
C ALA A 13 -23.70 8.84 -8.81
N TRP A 14 -23.61 9.07 -10.12
CA TRP A 14 -22.61 9.98 -10.71
C TRP A 14 -22.78 10.19 -12.23
N TYR A 15 -23.93 10.68 -12.71
CA TYR A 15 -23.97 11.26 -14.07
C TYR A 15 -24.58 12.65 -14.04
N TRP A 16 -23.70 13.65 -14.17
CA TRP A 16 -24.05 15.06 -14.37
C TRP A 16 -24.18 15.36 -15.87
N GLN A 17 -25.40 15.47 -16.40
CA GLN A 17 -25.65 16.20 -17.65
C GLN A 17 -26.96 16.98 -17.54
N LEU A 18 -26.85 18.30 -17.37
CA LEU A 18 -27.93 19.24 -17.65
C LEU A 18 -27.65 19.89 -19.02
N PRO A 19 -28.65 19.97 -19.93
CA PRO A 19 -28.59 20.89 -21.05
C PRO A 19 -28.78 22.31 -20.52
N VAL A 20 -27.93 23.23 -20.98
CA VAL A 20 -28.08 24.65 -20.74
C VAL A 20 -29.29 25.16 -21.52
N GLU A 21 -30.26 25.80 -20.87
CA GLU A 21 -30.96 26.96 -21.42
C GLU A 21 -31.80 27.71 -20.37
N GLN A 22 -31.41 28.97 -20.15
CA GLN A 22 -32.22 30.17 -19.96
C GLN A 22 -33.40 30.19 -18.97
N ALA A 23 -33.17 30.83 -17.82
CA ALA A 23 -33.95 31.96 -17.26
C ALA A 23 -33.35 32.23 -15.86
N GLY A 24 -32.84 33.39 -15.50
CA GLY A 24 -33.58 34.64 -15.42
C GLY A 24 -33.47 35.18 -14.00
N ARG A 25 -32.51 36.10 -13.82
CA ARG A 25 -32.50 37.23 -12.88
C ARG A 25 -32.15 37.06 -11.39
N PHE A 26 -31.38 38.07 -10.95
CA PHE A 26 -31.21 38.63 -9.60
C PHE A 26 -30.36 37.87 -8.58
N PHE A 27 -29.08 38.29 -8.52
CA PHE A 27 -28.29 38.28 -7.30
C PHE A 27 -28.79 39.39 -6.35
N PRO A 28 -28.82 39.12 -5.03
CA PRO A 28 -28.16 40.06 -4.14
C PRO A 28 -27.20 39.36 -3.17
N GLN A 29 -26.08 40.05 -2.98
CA GLN A 29 -24.92 39.68 -2.19
C GLN A 29 -25.22 39.89 -0.70
N GLN A 30 -25.11 38.82 0.12
CA GLN A 30 -25.00 38.93 1.57
C GLN A 30 -23.77 38.14 2.04
N HIS A 31 -22.91 38.88 2.72
CA HIS A 31 -21.62 38.55 3.29
C HIS A 31 -21.52 37.16 3.96
N TYR A 32 -20.60 36.33 3.47
CA TYR A 32 -19.86 35.40 4.32
C TYR A 32 -18.37 35.61 4.04
N HIS A 33 -17.68 36.21 5.01
CA HIS A 33 -16.23 36.15 5.10
C HIS A 33 -15.83 34.72 5.44
N HIS A 34 -15.95 33.80 4.48
CA HIS A 34 -15.32 32.49 4.60
C HIS A 34 -13.87 32.62 4.15
N ARG A 35 -13.02 32.88 5.16
CA ARG A 35 -11.59 32.59 5.12
C ARG A 35 -11.42 31.18 4.54
N PRO A 36 -10.72 30.99 3.40
CA PRO A 36 -10.39 29.64 2.97
C PRO A 36 -9.52 29.04 4.07
N GLN A 37 -10.02 27.99 4.71
CA GLN A 37 -9.14 27.13 5.50
C GLN A 37 -8.10 26.60 4.52
N PRO A 38 -6.79 26.74 4.79
CA PRO A 38 -5.82 25.97 4.03
C PRO A 38 -6.28 24.53 4.15
N LEU A 39 -6.53 23.87 3.03
CA LEU A 39 -6.66 22.43 2.97
C LEU A 39 -5.41 21.90 3.67
N GLN A 40 -5.54 21.48 4.93
CA GLN A 40 -4.54 20.69 5.60
C GLN A 40 -4.52 19.39 4.82
N LEU A 41 -3.67 19.35 3.78
CA LEU A 41 -3.06 18.12 3.32
C LEU A 41 -2.63 17.42 4.61
N PRO A 42 -3.10 16.17 4.87
CA PRO A 42 -2.67 15.46 6.06
C PRO A 42 -1.16 15.52 6.04
N ALA A 43 -0.59 16.12 7.08
CA ALA A 43 0.85 16.22 7.25
C ALA A 43 1.38 14.83 6.96
N GLU A 44 2.24 14.75 5.93
CA GLU A 44 3.04 13.60 5.56
C GLU A 44 3.27 12.77 6.81
N GLY A 45 2.62 11.61 6.87
CA GLY A 45 2.70 10.76 8.04
C GLY A 45 4.17 10.65 8.38
N SER A 46 4.56 11.09 9.57
CA SER A 46 5.79 10.63 10.19
C SER A 46 5.66 9.13 10.19
N GLY A 47 6.20 8.50 9.14
CA GLY A 47 6.15 7.07 8.94
C GLY A 47 6.95 6.50 10.08
N ASP A 48 6.28 6.15 11.16
CA ASP A 48 6.87 5.51 12.31
C ASP A 48 7.54 4.26 11.75
N ARG A 49 8.88 4.31 11.64
CA ARG A 49 9.68 3.19 11.21
C ARG A 49 9.64 2.19 12.34
N GLU A 50 8.66 1.30 12.29
CA GLU A 50 8.53 0.25 13.28
C GLU A 50 9.71 -0.71 13.15
N HIS A 51 10.41 -0.90 14.26
CA HIS A 51 11.45 -1.91 14.35
C HIS A 51 10.80 -3.30 14.25
N LEU A 52 10.98 -3.99 13.13
CA LEU A 52 10.38 -5.31 12.91
C LEU A 52 11.09 -6.39 13.73
N PHE A 53 12.39 -6.57 13.51
CA PHE A 53 13.22 -7.54 14.22
C PHE A 53 14.71 -7.26 14.02
N GLU A 54 15.52 -7.71 14.97
CA GLU A 54 16.97 -7.79 14.84
C GLU A 54 17.39 -9.26 14.70
N LYS A 55 18.30 -9.56 13.78
CA LYS A 55 18.91 -10.88 13.65
C LYS A 55 20.42 -10.73 13.46
N PRO A 56 21.26 -11.42 14.24
CA PRO A 56 22.69 -11.49 13.95
C PRO A 56 22.92 -12.18 12.59
N LEU A 57 23.73 -11.57 11.74
CA LEU A 57 24.12 -12.17 10.47
C LEU A 57 25.17 -13.25 10.69
N THR A 58 25.05 -14.34 9.95
CA THR A 58 26.01 -15.43 9.93
C THR A 58 26.90 -15.35 8.67
N PRO A 59 28.10 -15.98 8.65
CA PRO A 59 28.92 -16.03 7.45
C PRO A 59 28.21 -16.60 6.22
N SER A 60 27.18 -17.44 6.39
CA SER A 60 26.33 -17.93 5.30
C SER A 60 25.41 -16.87 4.69
N ASP A 61 24.99 -15.87 5.47
CA ASP A 61 24.10 -14.80 5.01
C ASP A 61 24.86 -13.80 4.11
N VAL A 62 26.13 -13.51 4.45
CA VAL A 62 27.01 -12.58 3.71
C VAL A 62 27.99 -13.28 2.77
N GLY A 63 27.91 -14.61 2.69
CA GLY A 63 28.83 -15.44 1.93
C GLY A 63 28.45 -15.60 0.46
N LYS A 64 28.99 -16.64 -0.17
CA LYS A 64 28.86 -16.94 -1.62
C LYS A 64 27.41 -17.03 -2.12
N LEU A 65 26.46 -17.29 -1.23
CA LEU A 65 25.07 -17.60 -1.59
C LEU A 65 24.19 -16.36 -1.74
N ASN A 66 24.66 -15.18 -1.34
CA ASN A 66 23.98 -13.89 -1.55
C ASN A 66 22.50 -13.93 -1.14
N ARG A 67 22.20 -14.59 -0.02
CA ARG A 67 20.84 -14.75 0.50
C ARG A 67 20.81 -14.56 2.01
N LEU A 68 19.83 -13.82 2.50
CA LEU A 68 19.52 -13.71 3.91
C LEU A 68 18.41 -14.69 4.26
N VAL A 69 18.62 -15.53 5.27
CA VAL A 69 17.55 -16.36 5.84
C VAL A 69 16.78 -15.56 6.90
N ILE A 70 15.46 -15.49 6.76
CA ILE A 70 14.57 -14.85 7.75
C ILE A 70 14.05 -15.92 8.73
N PRO A 71 14.19 -15.73 10.05
CA PRO A 71 13.62 -16.65 11.04
C PRO A 71 12.10 -16.74 10.87
N LYS A 72 11.58 -17.97 10.82
CA LYS A 72 10.16 -18.26 10.57
C LYS A 72 9.21 -17.45 11.47
N GLN A 73 9.52 -17.36 12.76
CA GLN A 73 8.72 -16.61 13.74
C GLN A 73 8.57 -15.13 13.38
N HIS A 74 9.62 -14.51 12.83
CA HIS A 74 9.57 -13.12 12.37
C HIS A 74 8.89 -13.02 11.02
N ALA A 75 9.13 -13.99 10.13
CA ALA A 75 8.51 -14.04 8.82
C ALA A 75 6.98 -14.01 8.88
N GLU A 76 6.41 -14.87 9.73
CA GLU A 76 4.96 -14.99 9.90
C GLU A 76 4.32 -13.80 10.63
N ARG A 77 5.11 -13.07 11.42
CA ARG A 77 4.61 -11.91 12.18
C ARG A 77 4.64 -10.61 11.38
N TYR A 78 5.69 -10.42 10.57
CA TYR A 78 5.98 -9.11 9.97
C TYR A 78 5.89 -9.07 8.45
N PHE A 79 5.97 -10.21 7.76
CA PHE A 79 5.91 -10.23 6.30
C PHE A 79 4.59 -10.83 5.80
N PRO A 80 4.08 -10.34 4.66
CA PRO A 80 2.89 -10.91 4.04
C PRO A 80 3.12 -12.39 3.69
N LEU A 81 2.20 -13.26 4.11
CA LEU A 81 2.20 -14.68 3.79
C LEU A 81 1.46 -14.97 2.48
N ASP A 82 0.44 -14.17 2.16
CA ASP A 82 -0.41 -14.30 0.98
C ASP A 82 0.22 -13.65 -0.25
N GLY A 83 1.37 -14.18 -0.67
CA GLY A 83 1.91 -13.92 -1.99
C GLY A 83 1.34 -14.91 -2.98
N ASP A 84 0.19 -14.60 -3.59
CA ASP A 84 -0.38 -15.26 -4.79
C ASP A 84 0.61 -15.28 -6.00
N SER A 85 1.81 -14.76 -5.81
CA SER A 85 2.97 -14.90 -6.68
C SER A 85 3.59 -16.31 -6.61
N GLY A 86 2.84 -17.32 -7.07
CA GLY A 86 3.37 -18.66 -7.35
C GLY A 86 4.72 -18.57 -8.08
N GLU A 87 5.72 -19.30 -7.55
CA GLU A 87 7.13 -19.39 -7.98
C GLU A 87 7.93 -18.08 -8.16
N LYS A 88 7.29 -16.92 -8.23
CA LYS A 88 7.93 -15.64 -8.54
C LYS A 88 8.35 -14.89 -7.28
N GLY A 89 7.78 -15.15 -6.12
CA GLY A 89 8.16 -14.48 -4.87
C GLY A 89 7.77 -13.00 -4.82
N LEU A 90 7.66 -12.47 -3.61
CA LEU A 90 7.23 -11.10 -3.32
C LEU A 90 8.42 -10.13 -3.41
N LEU A 91 8.22 -8.93 -3.96
CA LEU A 91 9.24 -7.88 -3.94
C LEU A 91 8.97 -6.95 -2.76
N LEU A 92 9.90 -6.93 -1.79
CA LEU A 92 9.84 -6.06 -0.62
C LEU A 92 10.74 -4.84 -0.83
N SER A 93 10.28 -3.67 -0.42
CA SER A 93 11.06 -2.42 -0.45
C SER A 93 11.36 -1.98 0.97
N PHE A 94 12.63 -1.69 1.25
CA PHE A 94 13.10 -1.20 2.54
C PHE A 94 13.93 0.05 2.32
N GLU A 95 14.00 0.91 3.33
CA GLU A 95 14.81 2.12 3.28
C GLU A 95 15.96 2.00 4.27
N ASP A 96 17.17 2.35 3.85
CA ASP A 96 18.31 2.40 4.76
C ASP A 96 18.37 3.70 5.58
N GLU A 97 19.39 3.83 6.43
CA GLU A 97 19.62 5.02 7.27
C GLU A 97 19.88 6.29 6.43
N SER A 98 20.33 6.14 5.19
CA SER A 98 20.58 7.25 4.26
C SER A 98 19.35 7.67 3.46
N GLY A 99 18.23 6.97 3.64
CA GLY A 99 16.99 7.21 2.91
C GLY A 99 16.91 6.50 1.56
N LYS A 100 17.83 5.59 1.26
CA LYS A 100 17.87 4.89 -0.02
C LYS A 100 16.99 3.65 0.02
N ALA A 101 16.10 3.55 -0.96
CA ALA A 101 15.25 2.40 -1.14
C ALA A 101 15.99 1.19 -1.75
N TRP A 102 15.90 0.05 -1.09
CA TRP A 102 16.41 -1.25 -1.50
C TRP A 102 15.27 -2.21 -1.73
N ARG A 103 15.31 -2.92 -2.86
CA ARG A 103 14.28 -3.91 -3.21
C ARG A 103 14.87 -5.31 -3.12
N PHE A 104 14.25 -6.15 -2.31
CA PHE A 104 14.63 -7.54 -2.13
C PHE A 104 13.54 -8.48 -2.60
N ARG A 105 13.93 -9.59 -3.23
CA ARG A 105 12.99 -10.68 -3.51
C ARG A 105 12.85 -11.59 -2.30
N TYR A 106 11.68 -11.56 -1.69
CA TYR A 106 11.23 -12.46 -0.63
C TYR A 106 10.60 -13.72 -1.23
N SER A 107 11.01 -14.88 -0.74
CA SER A 107 10.49 -16.16 -1.22
C SER A 107 10.46 -17.17 -0.10
N TYR A 108 9.45 -18.03 -0.12
CA TYR A 108 9.40 -19.22 0.71
C TYR A 108 9.92 -20.41 -0.07
N TRP A 109 10.92 -21.10 0.49
CA TRP A 109 11.49 -22.31 -0.09
C TRP A 109 10.87 -23.51 0.59
N THR A 110 9.98 -24.20 -0.12
CA THR A 110 9.25 -25.37 0.39
C THR A 110 10.16 -26.52 0.78
N SER A 111 11.25 -26.77 0.03
CA SER A 111 12.17 -27.88 0.28
C SER A 111 12.90 -27.77 1.63
N SER A 112 13.24 -26.57 2.06
CA SER A 112 13.92 -26.29 3.34
C SER A 112 13.02 -25.62 4.37
N GLN A 113 11.74 -25.43 4.05
CA GLN A 113 10.74 -24.73 4.88
C GLN A 113 11.26 -23.40 5.45
N SER A 114 11.93 -22.62 4.60
CA SER A 114 12.63 -21.40 5.04
C SER A 114 12.21 -20.19 4.21
N TYR A 115 12.15 -19.03 4.86
CA TYR A 115 11.95 -17.75 4.19
C TYR A 115 13.29 -17.09 3.88
N VAL A 116 13.45 -16.57 2.66
CA VAL A 116 14.70 -15.98 2.21
C VAL A 116 14.50 -14.65 1.50
N LEU A 117 15.45 -13.73 1.69
CA LEU A 117 15.65 -12.58 0.81
C LEU A 117 16.80 -12.90 -0.14
N THR A 118 16.54 -12.73 -1.43
CA THR A 118 17.52 -12.93 -2.49
C THR A 118 17.77 -11.60 -3.22
N LYS A 119 17.64 -11.58 -4.56
CA LYS A 119 17.94 -10.45 -5.46
C LYS A 119 17.89 -9.08 -4.77
N GLY A 120 19.00 -8.35 -4.75
CA GLY A 120 19.16 -7.08 -4.05
C GLY A 120 20.04 -7.18 -2.80
N TRP A 121 20.08 -8.34 -2.14
CA TRP A 121 20.81 -8.54 -0.88
C TRP A 121 22.31 -8.26 -0.99
N SER A 122 22.98 -8.82 -2.00
CA SER A 122 24.43 -8.65 -2.21
C SER A 122 24.86 -7.23 -2.57
N ARG A 123 23.92 -6.32 -2.84
CA ARG A 123 24.22 -4.90 -3.09
C ARG A 123 24.06 -4.06 -1.82
N PHE A 124 23.36 -4.60 -0.84
CA PHE A 124 23.07 -3.97 0.43
C PHE A 124 24.14 -4.30 1.48
N VAL A 125 24.64 -5.54 1.48
CA VAL A 125 25.83 -5.98 2.22
C VAL A 125 27.10 -5.54 1.51
#